data_AF-A0A821HPN7-F1
#
_entry.id   AF-A0A821HPN7-F1
#
_cell.length_a   1.000
_cell.length_b   1.000
_cell.length_c   1.000
_cell.angle_alpha   90.00
_cell.angle_beta   90.00
_cell.angle_gamma   90.00
#
_symmetry.space_group_name_H-M   'P 1'
#
loop_
_entity.id
_entity.type
_entity.pdbx_description
1 polymer ?
#
loop_
_entity_poly.entity_id
_entity_poly.type
_entity_poly.pdbx_seq_one_letter_code
_entity_poly.pdbx_strand_id
1 'polypeptide(L)'
;MIGKRDWDCNRRIFILFNDNKTNKCLCPPSYFGDRCQWQNQRISLTLQLVHRAETYTIAIFQVIIMLIDERRQITSYHEQITYVPKRDCGTKFNIYLLYPNQPKNYFTNYSLILIYLIKYH
;
A
#
# COMPACT_ATOMS: atom_id res chain seq x y z
N MET A 1 -4.82 2.81 -38.44
CA MET A 1 -6.12 2.35 -37.90
C MET A 1 -5.91 2.03 -36.42
N ILE A 2 -6.75 2.53 -35.51
CA ILE A 2 -6.55 2.32 -34.06
C ILE A 2 -7.17 0.97 -33.66
N GLY A 3 -6.33 0.07 -33.14
CA GLY A 3 -6.53 -1.38 -33.18
C GLY A 3 -7.43 -2.03 -32.12
N LYS A 4 -8.55 -1.39 -31.76
CA LYS A 4 -9.75 -2.00 -31.13
C LYS A 4 -9.50 -3.11 -30.07
N ARG A 5 -8.55 -2.91 -29.14
CA ARG A 5 -8.21 -3.88 -28.05
C ARG A 5 -7.92 -3.30 -26.67
N ASP A 6 -7.72 -1.99 -26.51
CA ASP A 6 -7.46 -1.37 -25.19
C ASP A 6 -8.62 -1.53 -24.18
N TRP A 7 -9.78 -1.96 -24.65
CA TRP A 7 -11.05 -1.99 -23.92
C TRP A 7 -11.18 -3.25 -23.04
N ASP A 8 -10.31 -4.25 -23.23
CA ASP A 8 -10.34 -5.50 -22.46
C ASP A 8 -9.77 -5.35 -21.04
N CYS A 9 -8.90 -4.37 -20.79
CA CYS A 9 -8.25 -4.14 -19.50
C CYS A 9 -8.85 -2.91 -18.79
N ASN A 10 -9.75 -3.13 -17.82
CA ASN A 10 -10.57 -2.06 -17.23
C ASN A 10 -9.80 -0.89 -16.60
N ARG A 11 -8.54 -1.11 -16.17
CA ARG A 11 -7.78 -0.14 -15.35
C ARG A 11 -6.27 -0.09 -15.62
N ARG A 12 -5.73 -0.77 -16.64
CA ARG A 12 -4.28 -0.76 -16.94
C ARG A 12 -3.91 -1.29 -18.34
N ILE A 13 -2.60 -1.34 -18.62
CA ILE A 13 -1.97 -1.74 -19.88
C ILE A 13 -2.32 -3.18 -20.28
N PHE A 14 -2.72 -3.34 -21.54
CA PHE A 14 -2.87 -4.59 -22.27
C PHE A 14 -1.54 -5.01 -22.92
N ILE A 15 -1.11 -6.27 -22.73
CA ILE A 15 0.14 -6.81 -23.31
C ILE A 15 -0.15 -8.03 -24.18
N LEU A 16 0.56 -8.10 -25.31
CA LEU A 16 0.58 -9.22 -26.24
C LEU A 16 1.89 -9.99 -26.08
N PHE A 17 1.82 -11.25 -25.64
CA PHE A 17 2.97 -12.15 -25.66
C PHE A 17 3.04 -12.87 -27.01
N ASN A 18 4.14 -12.63 -27.74
CA ASN A 18 4.24 -12.95 -29.17
C ASN A 18 4.24 -14.47 -29.42
N ASP A 19 4.87 -15.24 -28.54
CA ASP A 19 5.15 -16.68 -28.71
C ASP A 19 3.91 -17.58 -28.64
N ASN A 20 2.75 -17.05 -28.23
CA ASN A 20 1.50 -17.81 -28.13
C ASN A 20 0.22 -16.99 -28.38
N LYS A 21 0.34 -15.73 -28.85
CA LYS A 21 -0.78 -14.76 -28.97
C LYS A 21 -1.62 -14.61 -27.68
N THR A 22 -1.03 -14.86 -26.52
CA THR A 22 -1.72 -14.77 -25.23
C THR A 22 -1.80 -13.31 -24.77
N ASN A 23 -3.00 -12.76 -24.85
CA ASN A 23 -3.33 -11.45 -24.28
C ASN A 23 -3.29 -11.53 -22.74
N LYS A 24 -2.66 -10.56 -22.06
CA LYS A 24 -2.78 -10.38 -20.60
C LYS A 24 -2.81 -8.91 -20.21
N CYS A 25 -3.63 -8.56 -19.22
CA CYS A 25 -3.56 -7.27 -18.54
C CYS A 25 -2.53 -7.32 -17.41
N LEU A 26 -1.66 -6.31 -17.29
CA LEU A 26 -0.82 -6.16 -16.10
C LEU A 26 -1.56 -5.32 -15.05
N CYS A 27 -2.06 -5.91 -13.98
CA CYS A 27 -2.81 -5.16 -12.96
C CYS A 27 -1.91 -4.39 -11.98
N PRO A 28 -2.38 -3.28 -11.38
CA PRO A 28 -1.72 -2.67 -10.23
C PRO A 28 -2.03 -3.48 -8.95
N PRO A 29 -1.26 -3.33 -7.86
CA PRO A 29 -1.53 -4.02 -6.59
C PRO A 29 -2.97 -3.90 -6.05
N SER A 30 -3.65 -2.80 -6.40
CA SER A 30 -5.03 -2.49 -5.96
C SER A 30 -6.14 -3.15 -6.79
N TYR A 31 -5.85 -3.83 -7.91
CA TYR A 31 -6.86 -4.52 -8.74
C TYR A 31 -6.36 -5.88 -9.25
N PHE A 32 -7.27 -6.82 -9.51
CA PHE A 32 -6.92 -8.19 -9.89
C PHE A 32 -7.96 -8.84 -10.84
N GLY A 33 -7.64 -10.05 -11.30
CA GLY A 33 -8.36 -10.76 -12.36
C GLY A 33 -7.82 -10.43 -13.75
N ASP A 34 -8.15 -11.25 -14.74
CA ASP A 34 -7.55 -11.21 -16.10
C ASP A 34 -7.75 -9.88 -16.84
N ARG A 35 -8.74 -9.09 -16.40
CA ARG A 35 -9.12 -7.76 -16.94
C ARG A 35 -8.94 -6.64 -15.91
N CYS A 36 -8.26 -6.91 -14.79
CA CYS A 36 -8.14 -6.02 -13.62
C CYS A 36 -9.50 -5.50 -13.10
N GLN A 37 -10.53 -6.33 -13.19
CA GLN A 37 -11.92 -5.99 -12.93
C GLN A 37 -12.23 -5.87 -11.43
N TRP A 38 -11.61 -6.71 -10.60
CA TRP A 38 -11.89 -6.78 -9.16
C TRP A 38 -10.95 -5.86 -8.38
N GLN A 39 -11.46 -5.17 -7.37
CA GLN A 39 -10.65 -4.32 -6.50
C GLN A 39 -10.12 -5.13 -5.32
N ASN A 40 -8.81 -5.02 -5.05
CA ASN A 40 -8.22 -5.60 -3.87
C ASN A 40 -8.77 -4.91 -2.62
N GLN A 41 -9.08 -5.70 -1.59
CA GLN A 41 -9.55 -5.17 -0.32
C GLN A 41 -8.39 -4.49 0.41
N ARG A 42 -8.70 -3.46 1.21
CA ARG A 42 -7.69 -2.66 1.90
C ARG A 42 -8.17 -2.20 3.27
N ILE A 43 -7.23 -1.97 4.17
CA ILE A 43 -7.45 -1.19 5.40
C ILE A 43 -7.13 0.27 5.07
N SER A 44 -7.99 1.18 5.52
CA SER A 44 -7.78 2.63 5.44
C SER A 44 -7.50 3.16 6.84
N LEU A 45 -6.36 3.79 7.04
CA LEU A 45 -5.95 4.37 8.31
C LEU A 45 -5.74 5.87 8.16
N THR A 46 -6.20 6.65 9.13
CA THR A 46 -5.87 8.08 9.25
C THR A 46 -5.13 8.28 10.57
N LEU A 47 -3.83 8.50 10.51
CA LEU A 47 -2.99 8.72 11.69
C LEU A 47 -2.71 10.22 11.87
N GLN A 48 -2.78 10.70 13.11
CA GLN A 48 -2.34 12.04 13.48
C GLN A 48 -1.29 11.90 14.58
N LEU A 49 -0.06 12.31 14.30
CA LEU A 49 1.07 12.18 15.23
C LEU A 49 1.27 13.48 16.02
N VAL A 50 1.46 13.33 17.33
CA VAL A 50 1.61 14.44 18.28
C VAL A 50 2.89 14.23 19.09
N HIS A 51 3.81 15.19 19.02
CA HIS A 51 5.00 15.23 19.85
C HIS A 51 4.71 16.01 21.14
N ARG A 52 5.14 15.48 22.30
CA ARG A 52 4.86 16.06 23.63
C ARG A 52 6.10 16.60 24.37
N ALA A 53 7.30 16.49 23.81
CA ALA A 53 8.48 17.09 24.45
C ALA A 53 8.54 18.59 24.16
N GLU A 54 8.93 19.38 25.15
CA GLU A 54 9.11 20.84 25.04
C GLU A 54 10.43 21.22 24.34
N THR A 55 11.33 20.25 24.17
CA THR A 55 12.62 20.46 23.49
C THR A 55 12.46 20.52 21.97
N TYR A 56 13.01 21.58 21.37
CA TYR A 56 13.10 21.80 19.92
C TYR A 56 14.07 20.82 19.22
N THR A 57 13.83 19.51 19.36
CA THR A 57 14.67 18.47 18.77
C THR A 57 14.54 18.47 17.25
N ILE A 58 15.69 18.40 16.55
CA ILE A 58 15.75 18.18 15.10
C ILE A 58 15.61 16.68 14.82
N ALA A 59 14.60 16.05 15.43
CA ALA A 59 14.33 14.62 15.32
C ALA A 59 13.42 14.36 14.11
N ILE A 60 13.85 13.49 13.20
CA ILE A 60 13.05 12.99 12.10
C ILE A 60 12.57 11.58 12.45
N PHE A 61 11.26 11.37 12.49
CA PHE A 61 10.67 10.07 12.77
C PHE A 61 10.30 9.39 11.45
N GLN A 62 11.00 8.32 11.10
CA GLN A 62 10.53 7.38 10.10
C GLN A 62 9.53 6.44 10.77
N VAL A 63 8.27 6.42 10.30
CA VAL A 63 7.24 5.51 10.79
C VAL A 63 6.89 4.53 9.68
N ILE A 64 7.06 3.24 9.96
CA ILE A 64 6.72 2.13 9.06
C ILE A 64 5.42 1.51 9.58
N ILE A 65 4.41 1.45 8.73
CA ILE A 65 3.09 0.88 9.03
C ILE A 65 2.91 -0.34 8.13
N MET A 66 2.62 -1.48 8.72
CA MET A 66 2.61 -2.77 8.01
C MET A 66 1.46 -3.65 8.45
N LEU A 67 0.94 -4.42 7.50
CA LEU A 67 0.02 -5.52 7.76
C LEU A 67 0.83 -6.81 7.94
N ILE A 68 0.54 -7.56 9.00
CA ILE A 68 1.06 -8.92 9.23
C ILE A 68 -0.10 -9.91 9.34
N ASP A 69 0.18 -11.18 9.06
CA ASP A 69 -0.73 -12.30 9.31
C ASP A 69 -0.53 -12.92 10.70
N GLU A 70 -1.32 -13.95 11.01
CA GLU A 70 -1.20 -14.80 12.20
C GLU A 70 0.20 -15.42 12.41
N ARG A 71 0.97 -15.62 11.34
CA ARG A 71 2.33 -16.18 11.35
C ARG A 71 3.41 -15.10 11.53
N ARG A 72 2.99 -13.83 11.68
CA ARG A 72 3.83 -12.62 11.70
C ARG A 72 4.69 -12.46 10.43
N GLN A 73 4.29 -13.06 9.31
CA GLN A 73 4.99 -12.86 8.06
C GLN A 73 4.75 -11.44 7.56
N ILE A 74 5.83 -10.78 7.16
CA ILE A 74 5.81 -9.42 6.62
C ILE A 74 5.12 -9.49 5.26
N THR A 75 3.91 -8.94 5.16
CA THR A 75 3.29 -8.77 3.85
C THR A 75 4.10 -7.75 3.03
N SER A 76 4.23 -7.97 1.72
CA SER A 76 5.07 -7.11 0.87
C SER A 76 4.57 -5.65 0.77
N TYR A 77 3.38 -5.36 1.28
CA TYR A 77 2.73 -4.05 1.24
C TYR A 77 2.82 -3.38 2.63
N HIS A 78 3.94 -2.70 2.85
CA HIS A 78 4.12 -1.76 3.96
C HIS A 78 4.11 -0.33 3.43
N GLU A 79 3.66 0.60 4.27
CA GLU A 79 3.62 2.03 4.00
C GLU A 79 4.60 2.74 4.94
N GLN A 80 5.29 3.77 4.44
CA GLN A 80 6.30 4.50 5.23
C GLN A 80 6.06 6.00 5.15
N ILE A 81 5.87 6.65 6.30
CA ILE A 81 5.79 8.11 6.42
C ILE A 81 7.01 8.68 7.14
N THR A 82 7.33 9.93 6.83
CA THR A 82 8.38 10.70 7.49
C THR A 82 7.74 11.87 8.23
N TYR A 83 7.80 11.84 9.56
CA TYR A 83 7.22 12.84 10.45
C TYR A 83 8.31 13.70 11.09
N VAL A 84 8.21 15.02 10.93
CA VAL A 84 9.10 16.01 11.51
C VAL A 84 8.27 16.90 12.45
N PRO A 85 8.44 16.84 13.79
CA PRO A 85 7.54 17.51 14.74
C PRO A 85 7.32 19.00 14.47
N LYS A 86 8.38 19.73 14.08
CA LYS A 86 8.34 21.17 13.78
C LYS A 86 7.50 21.53 12.53
N ARG A 87 7.22 20.57 11.65
CA ARG A 87 6.51 20.76 10.37
C ARG A 87 5.15 20.07 10.35
N ASP A 88 5.07 18.87 10.90
CA ASP A 88 3.96 17.92 10.68
C ASP A 88 3.07 17.73 11.92
N CYS A 89 3.28 18.48 13.01
CA CYS A 89 2.42 18.38 14.19
C CYS A 89 0.98 18.75 13.85
N GLY A 90 0.05 17.83 14.09
CA GLY A 90 -1.36 17.98 13.71
C GLY A 90 -1.70 17.51 12.28
N THR A 91 -0.71 17.20 11.43
CA THR A 91 -0.93 16.64 10.09
C THR A 91 -1.57 15.25 10.17
N LYS A 92 -2.56 15.02 9.30
CA LYS A 92 -3.29 13.74 9.18
C LYS A 92 -2.75 12.95 7.98
N PHE A 93 -2.11 11.83 8.28
CA PHE A 93 -1.55 10.90 7.30
C PHE A 93 -2.59 9.83 6.94
N ASN A 94 -3.00 9.79 5.67
CA ASN A 94 -3.93 8.78 5.15
C ASN A 94 -3.15 7.65 4.50
N ILE A 95 -3.31 6.43 5.01
CA ILE A 95 -2.47 5.25 4.73
C ILE A 95 -3.38 4.10 4.28
N TYR A 96 -3.00 3.38 3.22
CA TYR A 96 -3.83 2.37 2.56
C TYR A 96 -3.12 1.02 2.43
N LEU A 97 -3.32 0.14 3.40
CA LEU A 97 -2.68 -1.18 3.41
C LEU A 97 -3.54 -2.19 2.64
N LEU A 98 -2.98 -2.77 1.58
CA LEU A 98 -3.63 -3.79 0.75
C LEU A 98 -3.48 -5.17 1.40
N TYR A 99 -4.51 -6.02 1.31
CA TYR A 99 -4.35 -7.44 1.67
C TYR A 99 -3.44 -8.14 0.65
N PRO A 100 -2.58 -9.09 1.09
CA PRO A 100 -1.63 -9.77 0.22
C PRO A 100 -2.33 -10.77 -0.72
N ASN A 101 -3.40 -11.43 -0.24
CA ASN A 101 -4.21 -12.35 -1.03
C ASN A 101 -5.30 -11.58 -1.79
N GLN A 102 -5.58 -12.02 -3.02
CA GLN A 102 -6.53 -11.40 -3.93
C GLN A 102 -7.50 -12.48 -4.46
N PRO A 103 -8.74 -12.59 -3.93
CA PRO A 103 -9.33 -11.80 -2.84
C PRO A 103 -8.72 -12.08 -1.46
N LYS A 104 -9.08 -11.27 -0.45
CA LYS A 104 -8.66 -11.48 0.94
C LYS A 104 -9.09 -12.87 1.44
N ASN A 105 -8.21 -13.57 2.14
CA ASN A 105 -8.63 -14.73 2.92
C ASN A 105 -9.43 -14.29 4.18
N TYR A 106 -10.68 -14.73 4.28
CA TYR A 106 -11.54 -14.43 5.43
C TYR A 106 -11.21 -15.26 6.69
N PHE A 107 -10.49 -16.38 6.53
CA PHE A 107 -10.07 -17.24 7.65
C PHE A 107 -8.75 -16.80 8.29
N THR A 108 -7.94 -16.00 7.58
CA THR A 108 -6.68 -15.47 8.12
C THR A 108 -6.93 -14.21 8.95
N ASN A 109 -6.46 -14.24 10.20
CA ASN A 109 -6.42 -13.05 11.03
C ASN A 109 -5.21 -12.18 10.64
N TYR A 110 -5.40 -10.87 10.61
CA TYR A 110 -4.36 -9.90 10.28
C TYR A 110 -4.28 -8.82 11.35
N SER A 111 -3.05 -8.39 11.65
CA SER A 111 -2.75 -7.35 12.65
C SER A 111 -1.95 -6.22 12.04
N LEU A 112 -2.10 -5.03 12.61
CA LEU A 112 -1.34 -3.84 12.24
C LEU A 112 -0.14 -3.68 13.17
N ILE A 113 1.04 -3.46 12.59
CA ILE A 113 2.25 -3.07 13.33
C ILE A 113 2.70 -1.68 12.86
N LEU A 114 3.05 -0.83 13.81
CA LEU A 114 3.62 0.49 13.59
C LEU A 114 5.00 0.53 14.26
N ILE A 115 6.07 0.70 13.47
CA ILE A 115 7.45 0.82 13.94
C ILE A 115 7.87 2.28 13.82
N TYR A 116 8.40 2.83 14.91
CA TYR A 116 8.86 4.22 14.99
C TYR A 116 10.39 4.24 15.10
N LEU A 117 11.07 4.80 14.10
CA LEU A 117 12.53 4.93 14.05
C LEU A 117 12.90 6.41 14.16
N ILE A 118 13.67 6.77 15.19
CA ILE A 118 14.19 8.12 15.35
C ILE A 118 15.49 8.26 14.56
N LYS A 119 15.55 9.25 13.67
CA LYS A 119 16.76 9.66 12.96
C LYS A 119 17.16 11.05 13.47
N TYR A 120 18.38 11.12 13.97
CA TYR A 120 19.06 12.37 14.30
C TYR A 120 19.89 12.83 13.10
N HIS A 121 20.06 14.14 12.98
CA HIS A 121 20.93 14.81 12.02
C HIS A 121 22.00 15.61 12.77
#